data_AF-A0A6I6F2F5-F1
#
_entry.id   AF-A0A6I6F2F5-F1
#
_cell.length_a   1.000
_cell.length_b   1.000
_cell.length_c   1.000
_cell.angle_alpha   90.00
_cell.angle_beta   90.00
_cell.angle_gamma   90.00
#
_symmetry.space_group_name_H-M   'P 1'
#
loop_
_entity.id
_entity.type
_entity.pdbx_description
1 polymer ?
#
loop_
_entity_poly.entity_id
_entity_poly.type
_entity_poly.pdbx_seq_one_letter_code
_entity_poly.pdbx_strand_id
1 'polypeptide(L)' 'MARDSVLHRAQEPDDIAYAVLFLASDEAKNITGQSLNVDSGKILR' A
#
# COMPACT_ATOMS: atom_id res chain seq x y z
N MET A 1 13.61 7.64 7.07
CA MET A 1 13.28 6.24 6.67
C MET A 1 12.29 5.48 7.57
N ALA A 2 11.84 6.01 8.72
CA ALA A 2 10.58 5.60 9.37
C ALA A 2 9.94 6.83 10.03
N ARG A 3 10.79 7.69 10.61
CA ARG A 3 10.46 9.00 11.17
C ARG A 3 9.71 9.95 10.21
N ASP A 4 9.90 9.77 8.90
CA ASP A 4 9.37 10.66 7.87
C ASP A 4 7.99 10.22 7.33
N SER A 5 7.57 8.97 7.60
CA SER A 5 6.23 8.48 7.24
C SER A 5 5.21 8.86 8.32
N VAL A 6 3.95 9.04 7.92
CA VAL A 6 2.85 9.37 8.85
C VAL A 6 2.62 8.25 9.87
N LEU A 7 2.84 7.00 9.47
CA LEU A 7 2.69 5.84 10.36
C LEU A 7 3.91 5.58 11.24
N HIS A 8 4.99 6.36 11.10
CA HIS A 8 6.22 6.27 11.91
C HIS A 8 6.86 4.87 11.99
N ARG A 9 6.60 4.02 11.01
CA ARG A 9 7.16 2.67 10.90
C ARG A 9 7.81 2.46 9.54
N ALA A 10 8.79 1.56 9.51
CA ALA A 10 9.34 1.07 8.26
C ALA A 10 8.28 0.26 7.53
N GLN A 11 8.37 0.25 6.21
CA GLN A 11 7.55 -0.57 5.36
C GLN A 11 8.31 -1.86 5.07
N GLU A 12 7.62 -2.98 5.16
CA GLU A 12 8.17 -4.29 4.89
C GLU A 12 7.73 -4.76 3.48
N PRO A 13 8.46 -5.67 2.83
CA PRO A 13 8.07 -6.22 1.53
C PRO A 13 6.65 -6.79 1.52
N ASP A 14 6.23 -7.38 2.63
CA ASP A 14 4.92 -8.00 2.81
C ASP A 14 3.77 -6.97 2.70
N ASP A 15 4.00 -5.70 3.05
CA ASP A 15 2.99 -4.64 2.91
C ASP A 15 2.56 -4.46 1.44
N ILE A 16 3.53 -4.55 0.51
CA ILE A 16 3.23 -4.52 -0.93
C ILE A 16 2.65 -5.85 -1.39
N ALA A 17 3.21 -6.98 -0.94
CA ALA A 17 2.76 -8.30 -1.36
C ALA A 17 1.28 -8.52 -1.05
N TYR A 18 0.81 -8.14 0.14
CA TYR A 18 -0.61 -8.26 0.50
C TYR A 18 -1.51 -7.32 -0.29
N ALA A 19 -1.07 -6.09 -0.60
CA ALA A 19 -1.84 -5.18 -1.45
C ALA A 19 -2.01 -5.73 -2.87
N VAL A 20 -0.94 -6.31 -3.44
CA VAL A 20 -0.99 -6.96 -4.75
C VAL A 20 -1.84 -8.22 -4.70
N LEU A 21 -1.71 -9.03 -3.65
CA LEU A 21 -2.53 -10.23 -3.47
C LEU A 21 -4.03 -9.88 -3.46
N PHE A 22 -4.42 -8.83 -2.73
CA PHE A 22 -5.79 -8.32 -2.75
C PHE A 22 -6.20 -7.89 -4.16
N LEU A 23 -5.40 -7.07 -4.85
CA LEU A 23 -5.74 -6.60 -6.21
C LEU A 23 -5.81 -7.72 -7.25
N ALA A 24 -5.10 -8.83 -7.03
CA ALA A 24 -5.14 -10.02 -7.89
C ALA A 24 -6.28 -11.00 -7.54
N SER A 25 -6.97 -10.78 -6.43
CA SER A 25 -8.03 -11.66 -5.92
C SER A 25 -9.43 -11.28 -6.45
N ASP A 26 -10.40 -12.20 -6.30
CA ASP A 26 -11.79 -11.97 -6.71
C ASP A 26 -12.46 -10.84 -5.89
N GLU A 27 -11.93 -10.55 -4.72
CA GLU A 27 -12.36 -9.48 -3.83
C GLU A 27 -12.18 -8.09 -4.46
N ALA A 28 -11.26 -7.94 -5.41
CA ALA A 28 -11.01 -6.69 -6.14
C ALA A 28 -11.75 -6.60 -7.50
N LYS A 29 -12.68 -7.51 -7.81
CA LYS A 29 -13.31 -7.63 -9.16
C LYS A 29 -13.93 -6.36 -9.76
N ASN A 30 -14.28 -5.37 -8.93
CA ASN A 30 -14.88 -4.11 -9.36
C ASN A 30 -13.93 -2.90 -9.20
N ILE A 31 -12.63 -3.13 -8.96
CA ILE A 31 -11.61 -2.10 -8.82
C ILE A 31 -10.70 -2.15 -10.05
N THR A 32 -10.72 -1.08 -10.84
CA THR A 32 -9.88 -0.97 -12.04
C THR A 32 -9.50 0.49 -12.32
N GLY A 33 -8.38 0.70 -13.01
CA GLY A 33 -7.85 2.03 -13.35
C GLY A 33 -7.38 2.86 -12.14
N GLN A 34 -7.25 2.26 -10.96
CA GLN A 34 -6.87 2.95 -9.74
C GLN A 34 -5.37 2.79 -9.47
N SER A 35 -4.78 3.82 -8.86
CA SER A 35 -3.46 3.75 -8.23
C SER A 35 -3.64 3.65 -6.72
N LEU A 36 -3.04 2.64 -6.09
CA LEU A 36 -3.08 2.44 -4.65
C LEU A 36 -1.71 2.76 -4.05
N ASN A 37 -1.64 3.80 -3.23
CA ASN A 37 -0.44 4.12 -2.48
C ASN A 37 -0.30 3.16 -1.29
N VAL A 38 0.84 2.51 -1.21
CA VAL A 38 1.25 1.68 -0.07
C VAL A 38 2.64 2.16 0.32
N ASP A 39 2.69 3.24 1.08
CA ASP A 39 3.93 3.99 1.32
C ASP A 39 4.09 4.48 2.76
N SER A 40 3.28 3.95 3.69
CA SER A 40 3.16 4.45 5.07
C SER A 40 2.77 5.94 5.19
N GLY A 41 2.12 6.51 4.17
CA GLY A 41 1.66 7.90 4.14
C GLY A 41 2.75 8.90 3.76
N LYS A 42 3.74 8.51 2.95
CA LYS A 42 4.83 9.40 2.52
C LYS A 42 4.34 10.49 1.57
N ILE A 43 3.42 10.17 0.65
CA ILE A 43 2.89 11.12 -0.33
C ILE A 43 1.97 12.18 0.29
N LEU A 44 1.36 11.91 1.45
CA LEU A 44 0.42 12.83 2.09
C LEU A 44 1.12 13.99 2.84
N ARG A 45 2.44 13.92 3.01
CA ARG A 45 3.20 14.82 3.87
C ARG A 45 3.86 15.97 3.10
#